data_AF-A0AAV4HM91-F1
#
_entry.id   AF-A0AAV4HM91-F1
#
_cell.length_a   1.000
_cell.length_b   1.000
_cell.length_c   1.000
_cell.angle_alpha   90.00
_cell.angle_beta   90.00
_cell.angle_gamma   90.00
#
_symmetry.space_group_name_H-M   'P 1'
#
loop_
_entity.id
_entity.type
_entity.pdbx_description
1 polymer ?
#
loop_
_entity_poly.entity_id
_entity_poly.type
_entity_poly.pdbx_seq_one_letter_code
_entity_poly.pdbx_strand_id
1 'polypeptide(L)'
;VYDKRKISEQTDGGVFKKLCPDHLLGGDLKTNVTCACYNYNGSEILGTYNDEDIYLFDNTMSDGANYVHKYEGHRNSSTVKGVNFYGPKSEFVISGSDCGHVYFWDKETEAIINFQDGDDTGVINALEPHPTLPVLATSGLDHDVKLWMPMLPEPNINWDTLKKVMKKNQVERNLERCTSEPEIGGQMLWFIMNHFRNNARRRMREEGQELSSSDDEENNSNSDDSETNQMQCVQS
;
A
#
# COMPACT_ATOMS: atom_id res chain seq x y z
N VAL A 1 7.46 -33.88 5.40
CA VAL A 1 7.31 -33.46 6.82
C VAL A 1 6.70 -32.05 6.82
N TYR A 2 5.40 -31.93 6.54
CA TYR A 2 4.63 -30.68 6.54
C TYR A 2 3.40 -30.78 7.45
N ASP A 3 3.28 -31.87 8.20
CA ASP A 3 2.09 -32.11 9.03
C ASP A 3 2.22 -31.30 10.33
N LYS A 4 1.74 -30.05 10.26
CA LYS A 4 1.72 -29.03 11.32
C LYS A 4 0.36 -28.93 12.02
N ARG A 5 -0.44 -30.01 12.04
CA ARG A 5 -1.76 -29.99 12.71
C ARG A 5 -1.69 -30.03 14.24
N LYS A 6 -0.49 -30.15 14.82
CA LYS A 6 -0.28 -30.12 16.28
C LYS A 6 0.59 -28.92 16.64
N ILE A 7 -0.07 -27.77 16.79
CA ILE A 7 0.51 -26.64 17.51
C ILE A 7 0.40 -26.99 19.00
N SER A 8 1.52 -27.04 19.70
CA SER A 8 1.53 -27.38 21.13
C SER A 8 1.11 -26.17 21.96
N GLU A 9 -0.08 -26.18 22.53
CA GLU A 9 -0.58 -25.06 23.35
C GLU A 9 0.12 -24.92 24.72
N GLN A 10 1.09 -25.79 25.03
CA GLN A 10 1.75 -25.85 26.34
C GLN A 10 2.61 -24.62 26.67
N THR A 11 3.03 -23.86 25.66
CA THR A 11 3.81 -22.62 25.82
C THR A 11 3.20 -21.51 24.97
N ASP A 12 2.78 -20.41 25.61
CA ASP A 12 2.26 -19.21 24.96
C ASP A 12 1.14 -19.46 23.91
N GLY A 13 0.22 -20.39 24.21
CA GLY A 13 -0.85 -20.78 23.28
C GLY A 13 -0.34 -21.43 21.98
N GLY A 14 0.90 -21.90 21.98
CA GLY A 14 1.56 -22.51 20.84
C GLY A 14 2.22 -21.54 19.87
N VAL A 15 2.28 -20.26 20.22
CA VAL A 15 3.13 -19.29 19.54
C VAL A 15 4.60 -19.64 19.83
N PHE A 16 5.39 -19.80 18.78
CA PHE A 16 6.80 -20.15 18.90
C PHE A 16 7.70 -18.95 19.22
N LYS A 17 7.37 -17.80 18.63
CA LYS A 17 8.14 -16.56 18.75
C LYS A 17 7.26 -15.35 18.44
N LYS A 18 7.45 -14.27 19.19
CA LYS A 18 6.86 -12.94 19.00
C LYS A 18 7.97 -11.93 18.74
N LEU A 19 7.79 -11.15 17.67
CA LEU A 19 8.71 -10.09 17.25
C LEU A 19 7.92 -8.78 17.23
N CYS A 20 8.39 -7.79 17.97
CA CYS A 20 7.73 -6.49 18.10
C CYS A 20 8.77 -5.44 18.46
N PRO A 21 8.73 -4.22 17.90
CA PRO A 21 9.61 -3.14 18.31
C PRO A 21 9.37 -2.77 19.78
N ASP A 22 10.45 -2.64 20.57
CA ASP A 22 10.35 -2.42 22.01
C ASP A 22 9.54 -1.15 22.38
N HIS A 23 9.64 -0.10 21.57
CA HIS A 23 8.93 1.17 21.80
C HIS A 23 7.42 1.08 21.56
N LEU A 24 6.95 0.03 20.90
CA LEU A 24 5.52 -0.24 20.71
C LEU A 24 4.95 -1.13 21.83
N LEU A 25 5.81 -1.71 22.67
CA LEU A 25 5.39 -2.49 23.83
C LEU A 25 5.00 -1.54 24.97
N GLY A 26 3.70 -1.49 25.28
CA GLY A 26 3.17 -0.74 26.43
C GLY A 26 3.00 0.76 26.21
N GLY A 27 3.04 1.23 24.95
CA GLY A 27 2.68 2.61 24.61
C GLY A 27 1.18 2.86 24.65
N ASP A 28 0.79 4.12 24.86
CA ASP A 28 -0.62 4.55 24.81
C ASP A 28 -1.22 4.45 23.40
N LEU A 29 -0.37 4.46 22.37
CA LEU A 29 -0.79 4.22 20.99
C LEU A 29 -0.90 2.72 20.71
N LYS A 30 -2.13 2.28 20.44
CA LYS A 30 -2.39 0.93 19.97
C LYS A 30 -2.12 0.81 18.48
N THR A 31 -0.97 0.25 18.13
CA THR A 31 -0.58 -0.03 16.75
C THR A 31 -0.88 -1.48 16.38
N ASN A 32 -1.15 -1.75 15.11
CA ASN A 32 -1.46 -3.09 14.62
C ASN A 32 -0.56 -3.43 13.44
N VAL A 33 -0.12 -4.67 13.33
CA VAL A 33 0.60 -5.17 12.14
C VAL A 33 -0.40 -5.29 10.99
N THR A 34 -0.11 -4.67 9.85
CA THR A 34 -0.97 -4.74 8.64
C THR A 34 -0.50 -5.81 7.66
N CYS A 35 0.80 -6.10 7.62
CA CYS A 35 1.37 -7.15 6.76
C CYS A 35 2.72 -7.61 7.34
N ALA A 36 3.07 -8.88 7.09
CA ALA A 36 4.37 -9.44 7.38
C ALA A 36 4.84 -10.36 6.24
N CYS A 37 6.14 -10.33 5.93
CA CYS A 37 6.72 -11.11 4.82
C CYS A 37 8.10 -11.67 5.19
N TYR A 38 8.41 -12.87 4.73
CA TYR A 38 9.76 -13.46 4.83
C TYR A 38 10.64 -13.00 3.68
N ASN A 39 11.94 -12.85 3.95
CA ASN A 39 12.93 -12.69 2.89
C ASN A 39 13.12 -14.02 2.12
N TYR A 40 13.92 -13.99 1.05
CA TYR A 40 14.09 -15.10 0.11
C TYR A 40 14.56 -16.42 0.76
N ASN A 41 15.24 -16.37 1.90
CA ASN A 41 15.80 -17.54 2.60
C ASN A 41 15.13 -17.85 3.96
N GLY A 42 14.18 -17.03 4.40
CA GLY A 42 13.46 -17.16 5.67
C GLY A 42 14.23 -16.72 6.93
N SER A 43 15.42 -16.12 6.79
CA SER A 43 16.20 -15.62 7.93
C SER A 43 15.69 -14.30 8.49
N GLU A 44 14.98 -13.51 7.70
CA GLU A 44 14.50 -12.18 8.09
C GLU A 44 13.00 -12.06 7.81
N ILE A 45 12.31 -11.25 8.61
CA ILE A 45 10.88 -10.96 8.49
C ILE A 45 10.68 -9.44 8.47
N LEU A 46 9.97 -8.93 7.48
CA LEU A 46 9.43 -7.58 7.48
C LEU A 46 8.07 -7.55 8.16
N GLY A 47 7.80 -6.50 8.91
CA GLY A 47 6.47 -6.16 9.41
C GLY A 47 6.18 -4.68 9.18
N THR A 48 5.00 -4.37 8.63
CA THR A 48 4.49 -2.99 8.57
C THR A 48 3.36 -2.78 9.57
N TYR A 49 3.34 -1.60 10.17
CA TYR A 49 2.48 -1.27 11.30
C TYR A 49 1.61 -0.05 10.98
N ASN A 50 0.35 -0.12 11.39
CA ASN A 50 -0.57 1.01 11.29
C ASN A 50 -0.12 2.15 12.22
N ASP A 51 -0.17 3.36 11.68
CA ASP A 51 0.34 4.61 12.22
C ASP A 51 1.81 4.62 12.63
N GLU A 52 2.57 3.61 12.20
CA GLU A 52 4.00 3.45 12.44
C GLU A 52 4.74 3.18 11.12
N ASP A 53 6.00 2.80 11.24
CA ASP A 53 6.88 2.52 10.11
C ASP A 53 7.00 1.01 9.83
N ILE A 54 7.86 0.64 8.87
CA ILE A 54 8.18 -0.76 8.57
C ILE A 54 9.42 -1.16 9.35
N TYR A 55 9.43 -2.37 9.90
CA TYR A 55 10.54 -2.92 10.67
C TYR A 55 10.98 -4.27 10.10
N LEU A 56 12.30 -4.49 10.07
CA LEU A 56 12.90 -5.78 9.75
C LEU A 56 13.36 -6.47 11.02
N PHE A 57 13.03 -7.74 11.16
CA PHE A 57 13.46 -8.58 12.26
C PHE A 57 14.32 -9.73 11.77
N ASP A 58 15.37 -10.05 12.52
CA ASP A 58 16.15 -11.26 12.31
C ASP A 58 15.45 -12.44 13.03
N ASN A 59 15.00 -13.41 12.25
CA ASN A 59 14.29 -14.59 12.74
C ASN A 59 15.22 -15.58 13.48
N THR A 60 16.54 -15.39 13.43
CA THR A 60 17.52 -16.22 14.16
C THR A 60 17.73 -15.76 15.61
N MET A 61 17.31 -14.54 15.96
CA MET A 61 17.46 -13.98 17.31
C MET A 61 16.55 -14.66 18.35
N SER A 62 16.62 -14.28 19.62
CA SER A 62 15.73 -14.82 20.66
C SER A 62 14.28 -14.33 20.52
N ASP A 63 13.37 -14.95 21.26
CA ASP A 63 12.01 -14.42 21.42
C ASP A 63 12.03 -13.02 22.06
N GLY A 64 11.17 -12.13 21.58
CA GLY A 64 11.14 -10.72 22.00
C GLY A 64 12.32 -9.88 21.53
N ALA A 65 13.10 -10.34 20.54
CA ALA A 65 14.16 -9.52 19.95
C ALA A 65 13.58 -8.28 19.24
N ASN A 66 14.28 -7.16 19.38
CA ASN A 66 13.93 -5.90 18.73
C ASN A 66 14.28 -5.95 17.23
N TYR A 67 13.80 -4.97 16.47
CA TYR A 67 14.07 -4.86 15.04
C TYR A 67 15.55 -4.52 14.76
N VAL A 68 16.01 -4.91 13.57
CA VAL A 68 17.36 -4.64 13.06
C VAL A 68 17.36 -3.39 12.19
N HIS A 69 16.33 -3.23 11.34
CA HIS A 69 16.19 -2.09 10.44
C HIS A 69 14.82 -1.44 10.52
N LYS A 70 14.76 -0.15 10.20
CA LYS A 70 13.53 0.66 10.16
C LYS A 70 13.43 1.44 8.85
N TYR A 71 12.29 1.35 8.16
CA TYR A 71 12.04 2.06 6.90
C TYR A 71 10.92 3.08 7.05
N GLU A 72 11.29 4.36 6.94
CA GLU A 72 10.42 5.50 7.23
C GLU A 72 9.94 6.23 5.97
N GLY A 73 8.95 7.11 6.15
CA GLY A 73 8.48 8.07 5.14
C GLY A 73 7.14 7.72 4.52
N HIS A 74 6.83 6.43 4.41
CA HIS A 74 5.52 5.98 3.96
C HIS A 74 4.43 6.27 5.01
N ARG A 75 3.18 6.35 4.54
CA ARG A 75 1.98 6.46 5.36
C ARG A 75 1.19 5.14 5.31
N ASN A 76 0.92 4.59 6.49
CA ASN A 76 0.02 3.47 6.76
C ASN A 76 -0.79 3.89 7.98
N SER A 77 -2.01 4.36 7.80
CA SER A 77 -2.81 4.94 8.90
C SER A 77 -4.28 4.57 8.78
N SER A 78 -4.78 4.67 7.57
CA SER A 78 -6.21 4.58 7.33
C SER A 78 -6.61 3.28 6.64
N THR A 79 -5.66 2.59 6.01
CA THR A 79 -5.88 1.32 5.33
C THR A 79 -4.83 0.27 5.72
N VAL A 80 -4.98 -0.95 5.21
CA VAL A 80 -3.98 -2.01 5.39
C VAL A 80 -2.96 -1.92 4.25
N LYS A 81 -1.68 -1.81 4.59
CA LYS A 81 -0.58 -1.80 3.63
C LYS A 81 0.16 -3.12 3.58
N GLY A 82 0.38 -3.58 2.35
CA GLY A 82 1.35 -4.62 2.03
C GLY A 82 2.78 -4.07 2.06
N VAL A 83 3.70 -4.92 2.47
CA VAL A 83 5.15 -4.71 2.36
C VAL A 83 5.76 -5.99 1.79
N ASN A 84 6.79 -5.86 0.97
CA ASN A 84 7.48 -7.02 0.44
C ASN A 84 8.97 -6.74 0.22
N PHE A 85 9.74 -7.80 0.04
CA PHE A 85 11.11 -7.71 -0.44
C PHE A 85 11.12 -7.60 -1.97
N TYR A 86 12.14 -6.97 -2.51
CA TYR A 86 12.36 -6.87 -3.96
C TYR A 86 13.81 -7.18 -4.29
N GLY A 87 14.04 -7.77 -5.47
CA GLY A 87 15.32 -8.32 -5.87
C GLY A 87 15.46 -9.83 -5.59
N PRO A 88 16.34 -10.53 -6.31
CA PRO A 88 16.46 -11.99 -6.26
C PRO A 88 16.94 -12.53 -4.91
N LYS A 89 17.58 -11.69 -4.07
CA LYS A 89 18.04 -12.03 -2.72
C LYS A 89 17.52 -11.05 -1.68
N SER A 90 16.37 -10.44 -1.93
CA SER A 90 15.75 -9.50 -0.99
C SER A 90 16.63 -8.29 -0.66
N GLU A 91 17.35 -7.77 -1.66
CA GLU A 91 18.25 -6.62 -1.52
C GLU A 91 17.50 -5.31 -1.24
N PHE A 92 16.22 -5.24 -1.58
CA PHE A 92 15.39 -4.06 -1.48
C PHE A 92 14.10 -4.34 -0.69
N VAL A 93 13.52 -3.28 -0.15
CA VAL A 93 12.21 -3.30 0.50
C VAL A 93 11.26 -2.41 -0.29
N ILE A 94 10.01 -2.85 -0.44
CA ILE A 94 8.97 -2.11 -1.16
C ILE A 94 7.69 -2.04 -0.35
N SER A 95 7.03 -0.88 -0.40
CA SER A 95 5.77 -0.63 0.31
C SER A 95 4.87 0.33 -0.47
N GLY A 96 3.56 0.09 -0.38
CA GLY A 96 2.53 1.02 -0.82
C GLY A 96 2.18 1.99 0.30
N SER A 97 1.60 3.14 -0.05
CA SER A 97 1.24 4.15 0.93
C SER A 97 -0.16 4.73 0.75
N ASP A 98 -0.75 5.20 1.85
CA ASP A 98 -1.95 6.05 1.88
C ASP A 98 -1.73 7.43 1.25
N CYS A 99 -0.48 7.79 0.93
CA CYS A 99 -0.18 9.00 0.16
C CYS A 99 -0.18 8.79 -1.37
N GLY A 100 -0.42 7.56 -1.86
CA GLY A 100 -0.56 7.26 -3.29
C GLY A 100 0.73 6.87 -3.99
N HIS A 101 1.80 6.70 -3.23
CA HIS A 101 3.11 6.40 -3.77
C HIS A 101 3.60 5.02 -3.36
N VAL A 102 4.40 4.41 -4.24
CA VAL A 102 5.21 3.23 -3.95
C VAL A 102 6.60 3.69 -3.54
N TYR A 103 7.06 3.21 -2.41
CA TYR A 103 8.39 3.48 -1.90
C TYR A 103 9.29 2.26 -2.11
N PHE A 104 10.53 2.53 -2.47
CA PHE A 104 11.60 1.54 -2.57
C PHE A 104 12.74 1.97 -1.67
N TRP A 105 13.17 1.08 -0.79
CA TRP A 105 14.32 1.26 0.07
C TRP A 105 15.40 0.25 -0.25
N ASP A 106 16.66 0.66 -0.09
CA ASP A 106 17.76 -0.26 0.07
C ASP A 106 17.67 -0.92 1.45
N LYS A 107 17.72 -2.26 1.49
CA LYS A 107 17.45 -3.01 2.73
C LYS A 107 18.48 -2.69 3.82
N GLU A 108 19.75 -2.58 3.46
CA GLU A 108 20.87 -2.46 4.41
C GLU A 108 21.10 -1.02 4.88
N THR A 109 20.98 -0.05 3.98
CA THR A 109 21.21 1.38 4.28
C THR A 109 19.96 2.13 4.71
N GLU A 110 18.78 1.51 4.58
CA GLU A 110 17.47 2.10 4.89
C GLU A 110 17.13 3.34 4.03
N ALA A 111 17.96 3.67 3.05
CA ALA A 111 17.78 4.82 2.20
C ALA A 111 16.66 4.57 1.18
N ILE A 112 15.82 5.59 0.96
CA ILE A 112 14.86 5.57 -0.15
C ILE A 112 15.66 5.68 -1.45
N ILE A 113 15.59 4.64 -2.27
CA ILE A 113 16.30 4.55 -3.55
C ILE A 113 15.39 4.78 -4.75
N ASN A 114 14.07 4.72 -4.55
CA ASN A 114 13.08 5.06 -5.57
C ASN A 114 11.73 5.40 -4.95
N PHE A 115 10.95 6.19 -5.68
CA PHE A 115 9.65 6.70 -5.28
C PHE A 115 8.81 6.93 -6.53
N GLN A 116 7.64 6.29 -6.60
CA GLN A 116 6.81 6.28 -7.81
C GLN A 116 5.35 6.60 -7.46
N ASP A 117 4.71 7.43 -8.28
CA ASP A 117 3.27 7.68 -8.25
C ASP A 117 2.54 6.41 -8.69
N GLY A 118 1.81 5.75 -7.79
CA GLY A 118 1.23 4.44 -8.09
C GLY A 118 -0.29 4.41 -8.24
N ASP A 119 -1.03 5.39 -7.74
CA ASP A 119 -2.49 5.43 -7.88
C ASP A 119 -2.99 6.88 -7.86
N ASP A 120 -3.87 7.25 -8.80
CA ASP A 120 -4.39 8.61 -8.96
C ASP A 120 -5.38 8.98 -7.84
N THR A 121 -6.09 7.98 -7.30
CA THR A 121 -6.94 8.15 -6.11
C THR A 121 -6.13 8.22 -4.82
N GLY A 122 -4.83 7.95 -4.90
CA GLY A 122 -3.87 8.28 -3.86
C GLY A 122 -3.69 7.21 -2.79
N VAL A 123 -4.07 5.95 -3.03
CA VAL A 123 -3.93 4.88 -2.02
C VAL A 123 -3.47 3.59 -2.67
N ILE A 124 -2.35 3.01 -2.21
CA ILE A 124 -1.85 1.70 -2.67
C ILE A 124 -1.90 0.72 -1.50
N ASN A 125 -2.62 -0.39 -1.65
CA ASN A 125 -2.88 -1.32 -0.54
C ASN A 125 -2.07 -2.61 -0.66
N ALA A 126 -1.98 -3.16 -1.86
CA ALA A 126 -1.26 -4.41 -2.10
C ALA A 126 -0.18 -4.22 -3.16
N LEU A 127 0.90 -4.97 -3.00
CA LEU A 127 2.01 -5.02 -3.92
C LEU A 127 2.61 -6.42 -3.88
N GLU A 128 2.88 -6.97 -5.05
CA GLU A 128 3.43 -8.31 -5.19
C GLU A 128 4.55 -8.30 -6.23
N PRO A 129 5.80 -8.51 -5.81
CA PRO A 129 6.93 -8.65 -6.72
C PRO A 129 6.81 -9.97 -7.49
N HIS A 130 7.17 -9.96 -8.76
CA HIS A 130 7.24 -11.18 -9.55
C HIS A 130 8.35 -12.08 -8.98
N PRO A 131 8.13 -13.40 -8.83
CA PRO A 131 9.08 -14.30 -8.16
C PRO A 131 10.50 -14.34 -8.76
N THR A 132 10.63 -14.01 -10.05
CA THR A 132 11.90 -14.15 -10.80
C THR A 132 12.23 -13.01 -11.75
N LEU A 133 11.29 -12.09 -11.99
CA LEU A 133 11.46 -11.02 -12.97
C LEU A 133 11.45 -9.69 -12.21
N PRO A 134 12.10 -8.65 -12.72
CA PRO A 134 12.08 -7.32 -12.10
C PRO A 134 10.74 -6.62 -12.41
N VAL A 135 9.62 -7.29 -12.14
CA VAL A 135 8.26 -6.79 -12.35
C VAL A 135 7.58 -6.71 -11.00
N LEU A 136 6.86 -5.63 -10.75
CA LEU A 136 6.06 -5.42 -9.55
C LEU A 136 4.60 -5.24 -9.97
N ALA A 137 3.68 -5.97 -9.35
CA ALA A 137 2.26 -5.70 -9.45
C ALA A 137 1.79 -4.87 -8.26
N THR A 138 0.97 -3.86 -8.47
CA THR A 138 0.37 -3.06 -7.40
C THR A 138 -1.13 -2.87 -7.61
N SER A 139 -1.87 -2.76 -6.52
CA SER A 139 -3.30 -2.42 -6.55
C SER A 139 -3.67 -1.50 -5.39
N GLY A 140 -4.58 -0.57 -5.67
CA GLY A 140 -4.99 0.48 -4.75
C GLY A 140 -6.51 0.58 -4.61
N LEU A 141 -7.02 1.80 -4.67
CA LEU A 141 -8.46 2.09 -4.74
C LEU A 141 -8.92 2.41 -6.18
N ASP A 142 -7.99 2.44 -7.13
CA ASP A 142 -8.29 2.45 -8.56
C ASP A 142 -8.96 1.17 -9.06
N HIS A 143 -9.47 1.24 -10.29
CA HIS A 143 -10.13 0.12 -10.98
C HIS A 143 -9.14 -0.80 -11.71
N ASP A 144 -7.85 -0.45 -11.71
CA ASP A 144 -6.80 -1.16 -12.44
C ASP A 144 -5.77 -1.82 -11.50
N VAL A 145 -5.09 -2.82 -12.03
CA VAL A 145 -3.86 -3.37 -11.45
C VAL A 145 -2.71 -2.86 -12.32
N LYS A 146 -1.72 -2.23 -11.70
CA LYS A 146 -0.59 -1.65 -12.41
C LYS A 146 0.63 -2.55 -12.31
N LEU A 147 1.33 -2.75 -13.43
CA LEU A 147 2.58 -3.49 -13.51
C LEU A 147 3.73 -2.51 -13.75
N TRP A 148 4.80 -2.66 -12.98
CA TRP A 148 5.97 -1.80 -13.01
C TRP A 148 7.20 -2.63 -13.35
N MET A 149 8.07 -2.11 -14.20
CA MET A 149 9.37 -2.71 -14.54
C MET A 149 10.41 -1.60 -14.61
N PRO A 150 11.64 -1.79 -14.11
CA PRO A 150 12.70 -0.80 -14.22
C PRO A 150 13.16 -0.74 -15.69
N MET A 151 12.62 0.23 -16.43
CA MET A 151 12.94 0.44 -17.84
C MET A 151 14.09 1.43 -18.06
N LEU A 152 14.46 2.17 -17.02
CA LEU A 152 15.50 3.20 -17.08
C LEU A 152 16.82 2.68 -16.48
N PRO A 153 17.98 3.09 -17.03
CA PRO A 153 19.29 2.70 -16.51
C PRO A 153 19.60 3.35 -15.15
N GLU A 154 19.02 4.51 -14.87
CA GLU A 154 19.17 5.24 -13.61
C GLU A 154 17.80 5.70 -13.07
N PRO A 155 17.65 5.82 -11.74
CA PRO A 155 16.41 6.30 -11.16
C PRO A 155 16.21 7.80 -11.46
N ASN A 156 15.06 8.14 -12.05
CA ASN A 156 14.64 9.52 -12.25
C ASN A 156 13.69 9.95 -11.11
N ILE A 157 14.27 10.33 -9.97
CA ILE A 157 13.51 10.68 -8.77
C ILE A 157 13.44 12.19 -8.60
N ASN A 158 12.23 12.71 -8.44
CA ASN A 158 12.02 14.08 -8.00
C ASN A 158 12.17 14.18 -6.48
N TRP A 159 13.40 14.45 -6.03
CA TRP A 159 13.74 14.56 -4.61
C TRP A 159 12.99 15.68 -3.88
N ASP A 160 12.63 16.76 -4.57
CA ASP A 160 11.87 17.85 -3.95
C ASP A 160 10.43 17.44 -3.69
N THR A 161 9.82 16.69 -4.60
CA THR A 161 8.51 16.08 -4.39
C THR A 161 8.56 15.08 -3.24
N LEU A 162 9.54 14.17 -3.22
CA LEU A 162 9.70 13.20 -2.13
C LEU A 162 9.80 13.90 -0.77
N LYS A 163 10.66 14.91 -0.64
CA LYS A 163 10.82 15.69 0.61
C LYS A 163 9.52 16.35 1.04
N LYS A 164 8.76 16.94 0.10
CA LYS A 164 7.46 17.56 0.39
C LYS A 164 6.45 16.52 0.88
N VAL A 165 6.35 15.37 0.19
CA VAL A 165 5.44 14.29 0.54
C VAL A 165 5.79 13.69 1.91
N MET A 166 7.07 13.40 2.17
CA MET A 166 7.50 12.88 3.47
C MET A 166 7.22 13.87 4.60
N LYS A 167 7.49 15.17 4.40
CA LYS A 167 7.17 16.20 5.39
C LYS A 167 5.67 16.26 5.65
N LYS A 168 4.85 16.19 4.60
CA LYS A 168 3.38 16.13 4.72
C LYS A 168 2.94 14.89 5.51
N ASN A 169 3.42 13.71 5.15
CA ASN A 169 3.11 12.45 5.82
C ASN A 169 3.46 12.50 7.31
N GLN A 170 4.60 13.08 7.67
CA GLN A 170 5.02 13.22 9.07
C GLN A 170 4.12 14.19 9.85
N VAL A 171 3.74 15.33 9.24
CA VAL A 171 2.83 16.30 9.88
C VAL A 171 1.45 15.69 10.10
N GLU A 172 0.90 15.02 9.09
CA GLU A 172 -0.41 14.35 9.19
C GLU A 172 -0.38 13.22 10.22
N ARG A 173 0.69 12.42 10.25
CA ARG A 173 0.93 11.42 11.31
C ARG A 173 0.85 12.03 12.69
N ASN A 174 1.64 13.06 12.95
CA ASN A 174 1.69 13.68 14.27
C ASN A 174 0.36 14.31 14.68
N LEU A 175 -0.35 14.92 13.72
CA LEU A 175 -1.66 15.52 13.97
C LEU A 175 -2.68 14.44 14.36
N GLU A 176 -2.75 13.35 13.62
CA GLU A 176 -3.71 12.27 13.86
C GLU A 176 -3.50 11.62 15.23
N ARG A 177 -2.23 11.42 15.63
CA ARG A 177 -1.85 10.92 16.97
C ARG A 177 -2.31 11.84 18.11
N CYS A 178 -2.41 13.16 17.88
CA CYS A 178 -2.93 14.09 18.87
C CYS A 178 -4.47 14.10 18.96
N THR A 179 -5.15 13.62 17.91
CA THR A 179 -6.62 13.73 17.78
C THR A 179 -7.37 12.43 18.02
N SER A 180 -6.70 11.28 18.01
CA SER A 180 -7.37 9.98 18.08
C SER A 180 -7.83 9.65 19.51
N GLU A 181 -9.15 9.72 19.75
CA GLU A 181 -9.80 8.88 20.77
C GLU A 181 -9.84 7.42 20.28
N PRO A 182 -9.73 6.42 21.17
CA PRO A 182 -9.57 5.04 20.77
C PRO A 182 -10.94 4.41 20.51
N GLU A 183 -11.30 4.10 19.25
CA GLU A 183 -12.28 3.04 19.03
C GLU A 183 -12.18 2.37 17.64
N ILE A 184 -12.09 1.04 17.69
CA ILE A 184 -11.89 0.08 16.59
C ILE A 184 -13.04 0.08 15.57
N GLY A 185 -14.18 0.72 15.89
CA GLY A 185 -15.26 0.97 14.94
C GLY A 185 -14.96 2.06 13.91
N GLY A 186 -13.96 2.92 14.18
CA GLY A 186 -13.57 4.02 13.32
C GLY A 186 -12.92 3.58 12.02
N GLN A 187 -12.15 2.49 12.00
CA GLN A 187 -11.48 2.03 10.78
C GLN A 187 -12.48 1.53 9.74
N MET A 188 -13.44 0.68 10.12
CA MET A 188 -14.51 0.22 9.22
C MET A 188 -15.43 1.37 8.78
N LEU A 189 -15.79 2.26 9.70
CA LEU A 189 -16.58 3.44 9.36
C LEU A 189 -15.81 4.40 8.46
N TRP A 190 -14.51 4.57 8.68
CA TRP A 190 -13.62 5.36 7.83
C TRP A 190 -13.47 4.71 6.46
N PHE A 191 -13.32 3.38 6.34
CA PHE A 191 -13.32 2.68 5.05
C PHE A 191 -14.59 2.98 4.26
N ILE A 192 -15.75 2.91 4.94
CA ILE A 192 -17.05 3.23 4.35
C ILE A 192 -17.12 4.71 3.95
N MET A 193 -16.76 5.63 4.85
CA MET A 193 -16.82 7.07 4.59
C MET A 193 -15.82 7.52 3.53
N ASN A 194 -14.61 6.97 3.51
CA ASN A 194 -13.58 7.28 2.53
C ASN A 194 -13.95 6.72 1.16
N HIS A 195 -14.54 5.53 1.08
CA HIS A 195 -15.12 5.01 -0.15
C HIS A 195 -16.20 5.94 -0.71
N PHE A 196 -17.13 6.41 0.13
CA PHE A 196 -18.14 7.39 -0.29
C PHE A 196 -17.54 8.73 -0.71
N ARG A 197 -16.52 9.24 0.01
CA ARG A 197 -15.89 10.52 -0.28
C ARG A 197 -15.09 10.50 -1.58
N ASN A 198 -14.41 9.40 -1.86
CA ASN A 198 -13.65 9.23 -3.10
C ASN A 198 -14.57 8.98 -4.31
N ASN A 199 -15.66 8.23 -4.14
CA ASN A 199 -16.69 8.10 -5.19
C ASN A 199 -17.37 9.45 -5.50
N ALA A 200 -17.62 10.28 -4.49
CA ALA A 200 -18.17 11.63 -4.69
C ALA A 200 -17.19 12.54 -5.45
N ARG A 201 -15.89 12.47 -5.14
CA ARG A 201 -14.85 13.20 -5.87
C ARG A 201 -14.71 12.74 -7.31
N ARG A 202 -14.81 11.43 -7.58
CA ARG A 202 -14.83 10.87 -8.95
C ARG A 202 -16.00 11.41 -9.76
N ARG A 203 -17.22 11.38 -9.21
CA ARG A 203 -18.42 11.94 -9.86
C ARG A 203 -18.26 13.41 -10.22
N MET A 204 -17.71 14.23 -9.31
CA MET A 204 -17.46 15.65 -9.62
C MET A 204 -16.40 15.84 -10.72
N ARG A 205 -15.44 14.92 -10.87
CA ARG A 205 -14.40 14.97 -11.90
C ARG A 205 -14.95 14.55 -13.27
N GLU A 206 -15.87 13.60 -13.30
CA GLU A 206 -16.60 13.15 -14.50
C GLU A 206 -17.61 14.21 -14.97
N GLU A 207 -18.41 14.78 -14.06
CA GLU A 207 -19.35 15.88 -14.36
C GLU A 207 -18.61 17.16 -14.81
N GLY A 208 -17.40 17.41 -14.28
CA GLY A 208 -16.57 18.54 -14.69
C GLY A 208 -15.93 18.38 -16.09
N GLN A 209 -15.83 17.15 -16.61
CA GLN A 209 -15.38 16.89 -17.98
C GLN A 209 -16.52 17.05 -18.98
N GLU A 210 -17.76 16.64 -18.65
CA GLU A 210 -18.94 16.83 -19.52
C GLU A 210 -19.31 18.31 -19.73
N LEU A 211 -19.07 19.17 -18.73
CA LEU A 211 -19.25 20.63 -18.86
C LEU A 211 -18.16 21.33 -19.67
N SER A 212 -17.06 20.63 -20.01
CA SER A 212 -15.97 21.17 -20.84
C SER A 212 -16.02 20.72 -22.30
N SER A 213 -16.91 19.78 -22.64
CA SER A 213 -17.04 19.22 -23.98
C SER A 213 -18.26 19.72 -24.76
N SER A 214 -18.95 20.77 -24.30
CA SER A 214 -20.24 21.20 -24.88
C SER A 214 -20.20 22.44 -25.79
N ASP A 215 -19.04 22.95 -26.18
CA ASP A 215 -18.95 24.22 -26.94
C ASP A 215 -18.28 24.13 -28.34
N ASP A 216 -18.21 22.95 -28.94
CA ASP A 216 -17.86 22.83 -30.36
C ASP A 216 -18.63 21.66 -30.99
N GLU A 217 -19.69 21.92 -31.75
CA GLU A 217 -19.95 21.33 -33.06
C GLU A 217 -21.14 22.03 -33.74
N GLU A 218 -20.85 22.57 -34.91
CA GLU A 218 -21.75 23.30 -35.79
C GLU A 218 -22.83 22.41 -36.41
N ASN A 219 -23.98 23.05 -36.65
CA ASN A 219 -25.09 22.55 -37.46
C ASN A 219 -24.66 21.92 -38.80
N ASN A 220 -25.01 20.66 -39.03
CA ASN A 220 -25.77 20.25 -40.21
C ASN A 220 -26.29 18.81 -40.10
N SER A 221 -27.61 18.65 -39.96
CA SER A 221 -28.30 17.40 -40.30
C SER A 221 -29.59 17.68 -41.07
N ASN A 222 -29.67 17.05 -42.24
CA ASN A 222 -30.85 16.58 -42.96
C ASN A 222 -30.36 15.24 -43.55
N SER A 223 -31.05 14.11 -43.56
CA SER A 223 -32.37 13.65 -43.11
C SER A 223 -32.39 12.14 -43.43
N ASP A 224 -33.23 11.38 -42.72
CA ASP A 224 -33.80 10.06 -43.09
C ASP A 224 -32.83 8.84 -43.21
N ASP A 225 -33.16 7.60 -42.88
CA ASP A 225 -34.32 6.98 -42.22
C ASP A 225 -33.94 5.53 -41.83
N SER A 226 -34.51 5.07 -40.71
CA SER A 226 -35.08 3.73 -40.50
C SER A 226 -34.24 2.43 -40.34
N GLU A 227 -34.75 1.65 -39.37
CA GLU A 227 -34.84 0.18 -39.24
C GLU A 227 -33.72 -0.69 -38.60
N THR A 228 -33.98 -0.99 -37.32
CA THR A 228 -34.05 -2.32 -36.66
C THR A 228 -33.02 -3.41 -37.02
N ASN A 229 -32.29 -3.90 -36.01
CA ASN A 229 -32.45 -5.28 -35.55
C ASN A 229 -31.83 -5.56 -34.17
N GLN A 230 -32.61 -6.27 -33.35
CA GLN A 230 -32.17 -6.96 -32.14
C GLN A 230 -31.20 -8.10 -32.49
N MET A 231 -30.15 -8.31 -31.69
CA MET A 231 -29.74 -9.66 -31.29
C MET A 231 -29.16 -9.66 -29.88
N GLN A 232 -29.56 -10.67 -29.13
CA GLN A 232 -29.35 -10.91 -27.72
C GLN A 232 -28.37 -12.09 -27.54
N CYS A 233 -27.63 -12.07 -26.42
CA CYS A 233 -26.88 -13.19 -25.81
C CYS A 233 -25.60 -13.67 -26.55
N VAL A 234 -24.55 -14.15 -25.89
CA VAL A 234 -24.52 -15.22 -24.87
C VAL A 234 -23.27 -15.08 -23.97
N GLN A 235 -23.46 -15.35 -22.67
CA GLN A 235 -22.40 -15.67 -21.71
C GLN A 235 -21.86 -17.09 -21.95
N SER A 236 -20.53 -17.24 -21.94
CA SER A 236 -19.82 -18.45 -21.52
C SER A 236 -18.48 -18.03 -20.94
#